data_AF-A0A2E8DX97-F1
#
_entry.id   AF-A0A2E8DX97-F1
#
_cell.length_a   1.000
_cell.length_b   1.000
_cell.length_c   1.000
_cell.angle_alpha   90.00
_cell.angle_beta   90.00
_cell.angle_gamma   90.00
#
_symmetry.space_group_name_H-M   'P 1'
#
loop_
_entity.id
_entity.type
_entity.pdbx_description
1 polymer ?
#
loop_
_entity_poly.entity_id
_entity_poly.type
_entity_poly.pdbx_seq_one_letter_code
_entity_poly.pdbx_strand_id
1 'polypeptide(L)'
;MGWVGNFKDQKDQVVDGKWHHVVVAAEGKNGTLQYYVDGEPIGKGPLGLNEKPEKDIKDVRLNLGQDGRCDSEFGYFKGLINEFTVYTRLLSDAEVQQKANSDRGLAIDPIHKLPSIWGNLKFQ
;
A
#
# COMPACT_ATOMS: atom_id res chain seq x y z
N MET A 1 4.04 12.20 -2.89
CA MET A 1 5.01 11.27 -3.51
C MET A 1 4.28 10.55 -4.65
N GLY A 2 4.42 11.04 -5.88
CA GLY A 2 3.89 10.37 -7.07
C GLY A 2 5.06 9.72 -7.80
N TRP A 3 5.07 8.39 -7.92
CA TRP A 3 6.15 7.64 -8.55
C TRP A 3 5.81 7.40 -10.02
N VAL A 4 6.11 8.38 -10.87
CA VAL A 4 6.12 8.19 -12.32
C VAL A 4 7.52 7.71 -12.71
N GLY A 5 7.63 6.55 -13.35
CA GLY A 5 8.78 6.28 -14.24
C GLY A 5 9.67 5.05 -13.98
N ASN A 6 9.47 4.24 -12.94
CA ASN A 6 10.40 3.12 -12.67
C ASN A 6 10.03 1.76 -13.27
N PHE A 7 8.79 1.56 -13.76
CA PHE A 7 8.40 0.32 -14.47
C PHE A 7 7.53 0.67 -15.67
N LYS A 8 8.20 0.91 -16.81
CA LYS A 8 7.53 0.78 -18.11
C LYS A 8 7.17 -0.71 -18.25
N ASP A 9 6.01 -1.02 -18.82
CA ASP A 9 5.60 -2.39 -19.24
C ASP A 9 4.67 -3.20 -18.30
N GLN A 10 4.11 -2.60 -17.25
CA GLN A 10 3.11 -3.27 -16.36
C GLN A 10 1.69 -2.67 -16.47
N LYS A 11 1.50 -1.62 -17.28
CA LYS A 11 0.23 -0.89 -17.38
C LYS A 11 -0.94 -1.80 -17.77
N ASP A 12 -0.69 -2.78 -18.64
CA ASP A 12 -1.73 -3.67 -19.15
C ASP A 12 -2.09 -4.80 -18.17
N GLN A 13 -1.30 -5.01 -17.10
CA GLN A 13 -1.60 -6.02 -16.07
C GLN A 13 -2.57 -5.54 -15.00
N VAL A 14 -2.57 -4.24 -14.66
CA VAL A 14 -3.37 -3.71 -13.53
C VAL A 14 -4.52 -2.79 -13.95
N VAL A 15 -4.62 -2.46 -15.23
CA VAL A 15 -5.70 -1.62 -15.80
C VAL A 15 -6.63 -2.50 -16.66
N ASP A 16 -6.98 -3.67 -16.15
CA ASP A 16 -7.83 -4.66 -16.84
C ASP A 16 -9.30 -4.65 -16.34
N GLY A 17 -9.62 -3.77 -15.39
CA GLY A 17 -10.94 -3.65 -14.78
C GLY A 17 -11.22 -4.60 -13.62
N LYS A 18 -10.23 -5.37 -13.16
CA LYS A 18 -10.31 -6.23 -11.97
C LYS A 18 -9.67 -5.59 -10.74
N TRP A 19 -9.93 -6.20 -9.59
CA TRP A 19 -9.23 -5.86 -8.35
C TRP A 19 -7.82 -6.42 -8.37
N HIS A 20 -6.85 -5.61 -7.95
CA HIS A 20 -5.46 -6.01 -7.78
C HIS A 20 -4.96 -5.61 -6.40
N HIS A 21 -4.15 -6.48 -5.80
CA HIS A 21 -3.43 -6.17 -4.57
C HIS A 21 -2.04 -5.62 -4.92
N VAL A 22 -1.74 -4.39 -4.51
CA VAL A 22 -0.49 -3.70 -4.85
C VAL A 22 0.29 -3.36 -3.59
N VAL A 23 1.58 -3.71 -3.57
CA VAL A 23 2.50 -3.36 -2.48
C VAL A 23 3.74 -2.67 -3.03
N VAL A 24 4.15 -1.61 -2.36
CA VAL A 24 5.45 -0.97 -2.56
C VAL A 24 6.21 -1.04 -1.24
N ALA A 25 7.32 -1.77 -1.23
CA ALA A 25 8.23 -1.86 -0.10
C ALA A 25 9.44 -0.97 -0.37
N ALA A 26 9.74 -0.06 0.57
CA ALA A 26 10.91 0.80 0.52
C ALA A 26 11.82 0.48 1.70
N GLU A 27 13.01 -0.04 1.41
CA GLU A 27 14.12 -0.04 2.38
C GLU A 27 14.56 1.42 2.58
N GLY A 28 15.12 1.76 3.74
CA GLY A 28 15.46 3.13 4.14
C GLY A 28 16.47 3.84 3.22
N LYS A 29 17.20 4.84 3.73
CA LYS A 29 18.09 5.67 2.90
C LYS A 29 19.07 4.81 2.07
N ASN A 30 19.11 5.03 0.76
CA ASN A 30 19.89 4.26 -0.23
C ASN A 30 19.49 2.78 -0.39
N GLY A 31 18.34 2.39 0.16
CA GLY A 31 17.82 1.05 0.05
C GLY A 31 17.15 0.78 -1.30
N THR A 32 16.48 -0.36 -1.38
CA THR A 32 15.75 -0.76 -2.58
C THR A 32 14.26 -0.53 -2.46
N LEU A 33 13.64 -0.17 -3.58
CA LEU A 33 12.21 -0.26 -3.80
C LEU A 33 11.89 -1.60 -4.44
N GLN A 34 10.93 -2.32 -3.86
CA GLN A 34 10.38 -3.56 -4.39
C GLN A 34 8.87 -3.39 -4.58
N TYR A 35 8.37 -3.90 -5.70
CA TYR A 35 6.97 -3.81 -6.09
C TYR A 35 6.37 -5.19 -6.21
N TYR A 36 5.10 -5.30 -5.82
CA TYR A 36 4.33 -6.53 -5.94
C TYR A 36 2.95 -6.22 -6.51
N VAL A 37 2.46 -7.12 -7.36
CA VAL A 37 1.08 -7.16 -7.86
C VAL A 37 0.54 -8.56 -7.62
N ASP A 38 -0.64 -8.65 -7.01
CA ASP A 38 -1.33 -9.91 -6.70
C ASP A 38 -0.46 -10.92 -5.94
N GLY A 39 0.42 -10.40 -5.08
CA GLY A 39 1.32 -11.19 -4.24
C GLY A 39 2.69 -11.47 -4.87
N GLU A 40 2.83 -11.26 -6.17
CA GLU A 40 4.04 -11.62 -6.91
C GLU A 40 4.97 -10.40 -7.11
N PRO A 41 6.30 -10.55 -6.94
CA PRO A 41 7.25 -9.47 -7.15
C PRO A 41 7.36 -9.14 -8.64
N ILE A 42 7.07 -7.88 -9.00
CA ILE A 42 7.09 -7.44 -10.41
C ILE A 42 8.32 -6.58 -10.76
N GLY A 43 9.12 -6.20 -9.76
CA GLY A 43 10.33 -5.45 -10.03
C GLY A 43 10.99 -4.82 -8.81
N LYS A 44 12.30 -4.57 -8.94
CA LYS A 44 13.17 -4.03 -7.91
C LYS A 44 14.06 -2.93 -8.49
N GLY A 45 14.29 -1.85 -7.74
CA GLY A 45 15.16 -0.76 -8.18
C GLY A 45 15.65 0.11 -7.04
N PRO A 46 16.74 0.86 -7.20
CA PRO A 46 17.26 1.71 -6.13
C PRO A 46 16.23 2.78 -5.74
N LEU A 47 16.12 3.05 -4.44
CA LEU A 47 15.40 4.19 -3.92
C LEU A 47 16.21 5.45 -4.26
N GLY A 48 15.98 6.00 -5.45
CA GLY A 48 16.64 7.20 -5.98
C GLY A 48 16.21 8.50 -5.29
N LEU A 49 16.26 8.55 -3.97
CA LEU A 49 16.07 9.78 -3.21
C LEU A 49 17.39 10.55 -3.18
N ASN A 50 17.68 11.25 -4.29
CA ASN A 50 18.80 12.19 -4.32
C ASN A 50 18.57 13.36 -3.36
N GLU A 51 17.32 13.61 -2.97
CA GLU A 51 16.93 14.63 -2.01
C GLU A 51 16.00 14.02 -0.95
N LYS A 52 16.32 14.28 0.32
CA LYS A 52 15.44 13.98 1.45
C LYS A 52 14.12 14.73 1.20
N PRO A 53 12.94 14.23 1.62
CA PRO A 53 11.84 15.16 1.88
C PRO A 53 12.39 16.22 2.84
N GLU A 54 12.40 17.49 2.45
CA GLU A 54 12.92 18.58 3.30
C GLU A 54 12.21 18.67 4.65
N LYS A 55 11.08 17.97 4.78
CA LYS A 55 10.16 18.00 5.90
C LYS A 55 10.15 16.66 6.63
N ASP A 56 10.09 16.72 7.96
CA ASP A 56 9.84 15.55 8.80
C ASP A 56 8.52 14.89 8.38
N ILE A 57 8.40 13.57 8.55
CA ILE A 57 7.19 12.82 8.14
C ILE A 57 5.89 13.35 8.77
N LYS A 58 6.00 14.03 9.92
CA LYS A 58 4.89 14.73 10.61
C LYS A 58 4.33 15.91 9.83
N ASP A 59 5.13 16.48 8.92
CA ASP A 59 4.81 17.64 8.09
C ASP A 59 4.51 17.22 6.63
N VAL A 60 4.47 15.90 6.37
CA VAL A 60 4.16 15.32 5.06
C VAL A 60 2.67 14.98 5.01
N ARG A 61 2.01 15.43 3.95
CA ARG A 61 0.62 15.04 3.65
C ARG A 61 0.61 13.68 2.97
N LEU A 62 -0.23 12.77 3.47
CA LEU A 62 -0.59 11.56 2.75
C LEU A 62 -1.78 11.88 1.83
N ASN A 63 -1.56 11.78 0.53
CA ASN A 63 -2.61 11.95 -0.47
C ASN A 63 -3.00 10.59 -1.03
N LEU A 64 -4.31 10.35 -1.18
CA LEU A 64 -4.86 9.21 -1.89
C LEU A 64 -5.58 9.70 -3.13
N GLY A 65 -5.29 9.09 -4.28
CA GLY A 65 -5.92 9.42 -5.56
C GLY A 65 -5.51 10.76 -6.20
N GLN A 66 -4.52 11.45 -5.64
CA GLN A 66 -3.90 12.64 -6.22
C GLN A 66 -2.39 12.63 -5.94
N ASP A 67 -1.63 13.30 -6.78
CA ASP A 67 -0.18 13.45 -6.61
C ASP A 67 0.20 14.34 -5.41
N GLY A 68 1.49 14.52 -5.18
CA GLY A 68 2.00 15.29 -4.04
C GLY A 68 1.81 16.81 -4.15
N ARG A 69 1.67 17.33 -5.38
CA ARG A 69 1.55 18.78 -5.63
C ARG A 69 0.13 19.29 -5.42
N CYS A 70 -0.86 18.41 -5.58
CA CYS A 70 -2.27 18.73 -5.43
C CYS A 70 -2.76 19.86 -6.36
N ASP A 71 -2.07 20.10 -7.47
CA ASP A 71 -2.37 21.14 -8.47
C ASP A 71 -3.17 20.62 -9.67
N SER A 72 -3.48 19.32 -9.67
CA SER A 72 -4.25 18.60 -10.71
C SER A 72 -3.55 18.46 -12.06
N GLU A 73 -2.28 18.84 -12.18
CA GLU A 73 -1.52 18.73 -13.44
C GLU A 73 -1.46 17.27 -13.95
N PHE A 74 -1.32 16.30 -13.04
CA PHE A 74 -1.26 14.87 -13.38
C PHE A 74 -2.62 14.15 -13.31
N GLY A 75 -3.71 14.88 -13.06
CA GLY A 75 -5.04 14.31 -12.89
C GLY A 75 -5.23 13.53 -11.59
N TYR A 76 -6.43 12.94 -11.46
CA TYR A 76 -6.83 12.13 -10.30
C TYR A 76 -6.87 10.66 -10.67
N PHE A 77 -6.65 9.79 -9.67
CA PHE A 77 -6.89 8.37 -9.81
C PHE A 77 -8.37 8.11 -10.13
N LYS A 78 -8.62 7.28 -11.14
CA LYS A 78 -9.97 6.88 -11.57
C LYS A 78 -10.12 5.38 -11.36
N GLY A 79 -10.58 5.00 -10.18
CA GLY A 79 -10.78 3.61 -9.80
C GLY A 79 -11.30 3.50 -8.37
N LEU A 80 -11.31 2.27 -7.84
CA LEU A 80 -11.69 1.99 -6.46
C LEU A 80 -10.44 1.62 -5.67
N ILE A 81 -10.40 2.03 -4.40
CA ILE A 81 -9.34 1.67 -3.44
C ILE A 81 -10.02 1.03 -2.25
N ASN A 82 -9.48 -0.09 -1.78
CA ASN A 82 -9.93 -0.75 -0.55
C ASN A 82 -8.72 -1.23 0.27
N GLU A 83 -8.89 -1.40 1.59
CA GLU A 83 -7.88 -1.96 2.51
C GLU A 83 -6.50 -1.25 2.51
N PHE A 84 -6.49 0.08 2.36
CA PHE A 84 -5.26 0.85 2.37
C PHE A 84 -4.55 0.77 3.74
N THR A 85 -3.29 0.29 3.74
CA THR A 85 -2.47 0.12 4.95
C THR A 85 -1.04 0.58 4.70
N VAL A 86 -0.40 1.18 5.72
CA VAL A 86 1.02 1.57 5.70
C VAL A 86 1.74 0.88 6.86
N TYR A 87 2.91 0.33 6.58
CA TYR A 87 3.76 -0.33 7.58
C TYR A 87 5.05 0.48 7.80
N THR A 88 5.51 0.53 9.05
CA THR A 88 6.80 1.12 9.43
C THR A 88 7.94 0.10 9.39
N ARG A 89 7.68 -1.09 8.84
CA ARG A 89 8.63 -2.17 8.63
C ARG A 89 8.48 -2.73 7.23
N LEU A 90 9.51 -3.44 6.78
CA LEU A 90 9.43 -4.24 5.57
C LEU A 90 8.53 -5.47 5.83
N LEU A 91 7.71 -5.78 4.84
CA LEU A 91 7.01 -7.05 4.77
C LEU A 91 7.90 -8.05 4.02
N SER A 92 7.84 -9.31 4.44
CA SER A 92 8.42 -10.42 3.67
C SER A 92 7.54 -10.80 2.48
N ASP A 93 8.12 -11.45 1.47
CA ASP A 93 7.37 -11.93 0.30
C ASP A 93 6.18 -12.82 0.69
N ALA A 94 6.38 -13.70 1.68
CA ALA A 94 5.31 -14.56 2.20
C ALA A 94 4.16 -13.75 2.83
N GLU A 95 4.46 -12.68 3.56
CA GLU A 95 3.43 -11.80 4.12
C GLU A 95 2.67 -11.04 3.03
N VAL A 96 3.35 -10.64 1.95
CA VAL A 96 2.72 -9.97 0.80
C VAL A 96 1.80 -10.92 0.06
N GLN A 97 2.24 -12.15 -0.21
CA GLN A 97 1.42 -13.20 -0.82
C GLN A 97 0.21 -13.56 0.03
N GLN A 98 0.38 -13.71 1.35
CA GLN A 98 -0.74 -14.00 2.24
C GLN A 98 -1.81 -12.89 2.20
N LYS A 99 -1.38 -11.62 2.13
CA LYS A 99 -2.28 -10.48 2.03
C LYS A 99 -3.02 -10.42 0.70
N ALA A 100 -2.34 -10.75 -0.40
CA ALA A 100 -2.96 -10.81 -1.73
C ALA A 100 -4.09 -11.86 -1.79
N ASN A 101 -3.89 -13.00 -1.13
CA ASN A 101 -4.84 -14.12 -1.12
C ASN A 101 -5.90 -14.03 0.00
N SER A 102 -5.89 -12.97 0.80
CA SER A 102 -6.88 -12.81 1.89
C SER A 102 -8.16 -12.17 1.34
N ASP A 103 -9.20 -12.99 1.13
CA ASP A 103 -10.55 -12.55 0.71
C ASP A 103 -11.26 -11.64 1.74
N ARG A 104 -10.68 -11.53 2.94
CA ARG A 104 -11.13 -10.65 4.00
C ARG A 104 -10.01 -9.67 4.27
N GLY A 105 -10.31 -8.38 4.12
CA GLY A 105 -9.50 -7.33 4.69
C GLY A 105 -9.06 -7.72 6.11
N LEU A 106 -7.82 -7.42 6.49
CA LEU A 106 -7.28 -7.77 7.81
C LEU A 106 -7.97 -7.00 8.95
N ALA A 107 -9.08 -6.32 8.67
CA ALA A 107 -10.09 -5.98 9.65
C ALA A 107 -10.40 -7.22 10.49
N ILE A 108 -9.97 -7.19 11.75
CA ILE A 108 -10.29 -8.20 12.76
C ILE A 108 -11.78 -8.46 12.70
N ASP A 109 -12.17 -9.72 12.45
CA ASP A 109 -13.55 -10.19 12.55
C ASP A 109 -14.13 -9.66 13.88
N PRO A 110 -15.17 -8.81 13.85
CA PRO A 110 -15.76 -8.24 15.06
C PRO A 110 -16.12 -9.31 16.10
N ILE A 111 -16.40 -10.54 15.67
CA ILE A 111 -16.76 -11.66 16.55
C ILE A 111 -15.59 -12.13 17.44
N HIS A 112 -14.34 -11.86 17.07
CA HIS A 112 -13.14 -12.25 17.82
C HIS A 112 -12.45 -11.08 18.55
N LYS A 113 -13.07 -9.89 18.59
CA LYS A 113 -12.58 -8.80 19.44
C LYS A 113 -12.88 -9.11 20.91
N LEU A 114 -11.89 -8.92 21.79
CA LEU A 114 -12.07 -8.99 23.25
C LEU A 114 -13.33 -8.26 23.73
N PRO A 115 -13.63 -7.01 23.29
CA PRO A 115 -14.88 -6.32 23.60
C PRO A 115 -16.17 -7.13 23.34
N SER A 116 -16.22 -7.90 22.24
CA SER A 116 -17.39 -8.67 21.82
C SER A 116 -17.59 -9.93 22.68
N ILE A 117 -16.49 -10.58 23.08
CA ILE A 117 -16.51 -11.73 24.00
C ILE A 117 -16.96 -11.28 25.40
N TRP A 118 -16.49 -10.13 25.88
CA TRP A 118 -16.93 -9.54 27.15
C TRP A 118 -18.40 -9.11 27.13
N GLY A 119 -18.93 -8.70 25.98
CA GLY A 119 -20.35 -8.43 25.79
C GLY A 119 -21.20 -9.67 26.06
N ASN A 120 -20.88 -10.79 25.42
CA ASN A 120 -21.65 -12.03 25.56
C ASN A 120 -21.54 -12.67 26.97
N LEU A 121 -20.40 -12.52 27.64
CA LEU A 121 -20.21 -13.06 29.00
C LEU A 121 -21.07 -12.35 30.06
N LYS A 122 -21.46 -11.09 29.85
CA LYS A 122 -22.29 -10.32 30.79
C LYS A 122 -23.78 -10.61 30.70
N PHE A 123 -24.22 -11.41 29.73
CA PHE A 123 -25.63 -11.78 29.53
C PHE A 123 -25.92 -13.26 29.86
N GLN A 124 -24.96 -13.98 30.46
CA GLN A 124 -25.16 -15.28 31.10
C GLN A 124 -25.18 -15.10 32.62
#